data_AF-A0A0G1GVX8-F1
#
_entry.id   AF-A0A0G1GVX8-F1
#
_cell.length_a   1.000
_cell.length_b   1.000
_cell.length_c   1.000
_cell.angle_alpha   90.00
_cell.angle_beta   90.00
_cell.angle_gamma   90.00
#
_symmetry.space_group_name_H-M   'P 1'
#
loop_
_entity.id
_entity.type
_entity.pdbx_description
1 polymer ?
#
loop_
_entity_poly.entity_id
_entity_poly.type
_entity_poly.pdbx_seq_one_letter_code
_entity_poly.pdbx_strand_id
1 'polypeptide(L)'
;MAQKTNAIKTFFDPHPGFAGATIPIPDKVRKVARKLNGKSMTLHQAVVKIQAVTNGAVSIENGWIALKLSESNAKHIFRVIRFR
;
A
#
# COMPACT_ATOMS: atom_id res chain seq x y z
N MET A 1 -11.70 -5.94 -12.75
CA MET A 1 -10.49 -6.19 -13.57
C MET A 1 -9.32 -5.43 -12.95
N ALA A 2 -8.31 -6.12 -12.43
CA ALA A 2 -7.12 -5.46 -11.88
C ALA A 2 -6.26 -4.95 -13.04
N GLN A 3 -6.03 -3.64 -13.13
CA GLN A 3 -5.15 -3.05 -14.14
C GLN A 3 -3.72 -3.58 -13.93
N LYS A 4 -3.24 -4.44 -14.83
CA LYS A 4 -1.87 -4.93 -14.86
C LYS A 4 -0.99 -3.88 -15.52
N THR A 5 -0.56 -2.88 -14.77
CA THR A 5 0.41 -1.89 -15.27
C THR A 5 1.83 -2.46 -15.17
N ASN A 6 2.39 -2.85 -16.32
CA ASN A 6 3.73 -3.42 -16.44
C ASN A 6 4.87 -2.38 -16.36
N ALA A 7 4.55 -1.09 -16.24
CA ALA A 7 5.56 -0.05 -16.10
C ALA A 7 6.31 -0.18 -14.76
N ILE A 8 7.64 -0.09 -14.82
CA ILE A 8 8.49 0.02 -13.64
C ILE A 8 8.28 1.40 -13.01
N LYS A 9 8.04 1.43 -11.71
CA LYS A 9 7.82 2.64 -10.92
C LYS A 9 8.77 2.66 -9.73
N THR A 10 9.21 3.86 -9.36
CA THR A 10 10.02 4.05 -8.14
C THR A 10 9.10 4.35 -6.98
N PHE A 11 9.19 3.57 -5.90
CA PHE A 11 8.33 3.71 -4.73
C PHE A 11 8.96 4.63 -3.68
N PHE A 12 8.15 5.50 -3.06
CA PHE A 12 8.61 6.46 -2.07
C PHE A 12 7.53 6.85 -1.06
N ASP A 13 7.93 7.52 0.03
CA ASP A 13 7.01 8.10 1.03
C ASP A 13 6.00 7.07 1.61
N PRO A 14 6.49 6.00 2.28
CA PRO A 14 5.61 5.05 2.96
C PRO A 14 4.86 5.75 4.11
N HIS A 15 3.52 5.71 4.10
CA HIS A 15 2.73 6.42 5.11
C HIS A 15 2.67 5.61 6.42
N PRO A 16 2.77 6.26 7.60
CA PRO A 16 2.67 5.55 8.89
C PRO A 16 1.26 5.08 9.32
N GLY A 17 0.18 5.56 8.70
CA GLY A 17 -1.19 5.37 9.19
C GLY A 17 -2.12 6.54 8.85
N PHE A 18 -3.38 6.50 9.27
CA PHE A 18 -4.35 7.58 9.04
C PHE A 18 -4.32 8.63 10.16
N ALA A 19 -4.75 9.87 9.89
CA ALA A 19 -4.84 10.98 10.86
C ALA A 19 -3.54 11.23 11.64
N GLY A 20 -2.40 11.41 10.96
CA GLY A 20 -1.11 11.62 11.64
C GLY A 20 -0.58 10.40 12.41
N ALA A 21 -1.15 9.22 12.14
CA ALA A 21 -0.89 7.93 12.78
C ALA A 21 -1.62 7.67 14.11
N THR A 22 -2.73 8.37 14.40
CA THR A 22 -3.68 7.94 15.45
C THR A 22 -4.25 6.55 15.17
N ILE A 23 -4.45 6.20 13.89
CA ILE A 23 -4.81 4.85 13.46
C ILE A 23 -3.64 4.30 12.64
N PRO A 24 -2.77 3.47 13.23
CA PRO A 24 -1.61 2.95 12.53
C PRO A 24 -2.04 1.97 11.43
N ILE A 25 -1.34 2.01 10.30
CA ILE A 25 -1.43 0.92 9.31
C ILE A 25 -0.88 -0.37 9.94
N PRO A 26 -1.44 -1.57 9.65
CA PRO A 26 -0.93 -2.80 10.22
C PRO A 26 0.58 -2.96 10.07
N ASP A 27 1.23 -3.37 11.16
CA ASP A 27 2.70 -3.44 11.27
C ASP A 27 3.37 -4.24 10.15
N LYS A 28 2.75 -5.34 9.73
CA LYS A 28 3.27 -6.17 8.63
C LYS A 28 3.30 -5.39 7.31
N VAL A 29 2.24 -4.65 7.01
CA VAL A 29 2.15 -3.79 5.82
C VAL A 29 3.13 -2.64 5.91
N ARG A 30 3.23 -1.98 7.08
CA ARG A 30 4.22 -0.92 7.33
C ARG A 30 5.64 -1.37 7.03
N LYS A 31 6.02 -2.57 7.50
CA LYS A 31 7.34 -3.17 7.26
C LYS A 31 7.59 -3.42 5.77
N VAL A 32 6.60 -3.93 5.03
CA VAL A 32 6.70 -4.11 3.58
C VAL A 32 6.86 -2.76 2.87
N ALA A 33 6.03 -1.76 3.19
CA ALA A 33 6.10 -0.43 2.59
C ALA A 33 7.49 0.21 2.79
N ARG A 34 8.05 0.14 4.00
CA ARG A 34 9.42 0.62 4.28
C ARG A 34 10.48 -0.10 3.46
N LYS A 35 10.36 -1.41 3.24
CA LYS A 35 11.29 -2.19 2.41
C LYS A 35 11.16 -1.87 0.91
N LEU A 36 10.02 -1.37 0.47
CA LEU A 36 9.78 -0.93 -0.91
C LEU A 36 10.29 0.50 -1.16
N ASN A 37 10.42 1.31 -0.11
CA ASN A 37 10.89 2.69 -0.22
C ASN A 37 12.27 2.77 -0.93
N GLY A 38 12.35 3.60 -1.97
CA GLY A 38 13.53 3.76 -2.81
C GLY A 38 13.76 2.66 -3.85
N LYS A 39 12.92 1.60 -3.88
CA LYS A 39 13.06 0.53 -4.87
C LYS A 39 12.25 0.81 -6.12
N SER A 40 12.71 0.26 -7.23
CA SER A 40 12.00 0.27 -8.51
C SER A 40 11.52 -1.13 -8.85
N MET A 41 10.23 -1.27 -9.15
CA MET A 41 9.62 -2.51 -9.63
C MET A 41 8.27 -2.22 -10.29
N THR A 42 7.61 -3.24 -10.85
CA THR A 42 6.26 -3.03 -11.41
C THR A 42 5.24 -2.81 -10.28
N LEU A 43 4.18 -2.07 -10.58
CA LEU A 43 3.07 -1.89 -9.63
C LEU A 43 2.44 -3.23 -9.24
N HIS A 44 2.34 -4.17 -10.18
CA HIS A 44 1.86 -5.52 -9.90
C HIS A 44 2.71 -6.24 -8.84
N GLN A 45 4.04 -6.23 -8.98
CA GLN A 45 4.93 -6.86 -8.01
C GLN A 45 4.82 -6.22 -6.62
N ALA A 46 4.70 -4.89 -6.55
CA ALA A 46 4.53 -4.19 -5.28
C ALA A 46 3.19 -4.53 -4.61
N VAL A 47 2.09 -4.57 -5.38
CA VAL A 47 0.76 -4.97 -4.90
C VAL A 47 0.78 -6.40 -4.36
N VAL A 48 1.35 -7.36 -5.09
CA VAL A 48 1.46 -8.77 -4.65
C VAL A 48 2.23 -8.87 -3.32
N LYS A 49 3.33 -8.13 -3.16
CA LYS A 49 4.10 -8.11 -1.90
C LYS A 49 3.31 -7.56 -0.72
N ILE A 50 2.44 -6.58 -0.94
CA ILE A 50 1.58 -6.00 0.10
C ILE A 50 0.42 -6.96 0.42
N GLN A 51 -0.22 -7.54 -0.61
CA GLN A 51 -1.30 -8.51 -0.46
C GLN A 51 -0.85 -9.76 0.30
N ALA A 52 0.40 -10.20 0.13
CA ALA A 52 0.94 -11.35 0.84
C ALA A 52 0.99 -11.20 2.38
N VAL A 53 0.82 -9.98 2.91
CA VAL A 53 0.94 -9.69 4.35
C VAL A 53 -0.31 -9.05 4.96
N THR A 54 -1.42 -8.97 4.22
CA THR A 54 -2.66 -8.36 4.68
C THR A 54 -3.88 -9.10 4.16
N ASN A 55 -4.97 -9.07 4.93
CA ASN A 55 -6.27 -9.60 4.52
C ASN A 55 -7.15 -8.50 3.90
N GLY A 56 -6.66 -7.26 3.81
CA GLY A 56 -7.39 -6.14 3.23
C GLY A 56 -7.35 -6.10 1.70
N ALA A 57 -8.27 -5.33 1.13
CA ALA A 57 -8.27 -5.07 -0.30
C ALA A 57 -7.18 -4.05 -0.65
N VAL A 58 -6.27 -4.42 -1.56
CA VAL A 58 -5.19 -3.55 -2.04
C VAL A 58 -5.56 -3.03 -3.41
N SER A 59 -5.50 -1.72 -3.60
CA SER A 59 -5.77 -1.06 -4.89
C SER A 59 -4.68 -0.06 -5.25
N ILE A 60 -4.55 0.25 -6.54
CA ILE A 60 -3.72 1.33 -7.04
C ILE A 60 -4.63 2.53 -7.24
N GLU A 61 -4.26 3.68 -6.69
CA GLU A 61 -5.02 4.93 -6.77
C GLU A 61 -4.05 6.07 -7.08
N ASN A 62 -4.37 6.94 -8.03
CA ASN A 62 -3.67 8.18 -8.43
C ASN A 62 -2.27 8.45 -7.79
N GLY A 63 -1.27 7.62 -8.09
CA GLY A 63 0.12 7.81 -7.63
C GLY A 63 0.49 7.16 -6.29
N TRP A 64 -0.35 6.29 -5.73
CA TRP A 64 -0.05 5.48 -4.55
C TRP A 64 -0.75 4.10 -4.57
N ILE A 65 -0.26 3.20 -3.73
CA ILE A 65 -0.95 1.96 -3.39
C ILE A 65 -1.78 2.21 -2.13
N ALA A 66 -3.07 1.85 -2.17
CA ALA A 66 -4.01 1.96 -1.07
C ALA A 66 -4.33 0.58 -0.48
N LEU A 67 -4.56 0.54 0.84
CA LEU A 67 -5.05 -0.63 1.57
C LEU A 67 -6.39 -0.29 2.21
N LYS A 68 -7.42 -1.08 1.93
CA LYS A 68 -8.76 -0.94 2.49
C LYS A 68 -8.99 -2.08 3.48
N LEU A 69 -9.18 -1.74 4.75
CA LEU A 69 -9.53 -2.67 5.82
C LEU A 69 -10.95 -2.40 6.28
N SER A 70 -11.72 -3.46 6.47
CA SER A 70 -13.02 -3.40 7.14
C SER A 70 -12.86 -4.11 8.47
N GLU A 71 -12.98 -3.37 9.56
CA GLU A 71 -12.93 -3.93 10.92
C GLU A 71 -14.21 -3.53 11.65
N SER A 72 -14.95 -4.55 12.12
CA SER A 72 -16.23 -4.45 12.82
C SER A 72 -17.27 -3.56 12.10
N ASN A 73 -17.24 -2.25 12.34
CA ASN A 73 -18.19 -1.26 11.80
C ASN A 73 -17.53 -0.11 11.03
N ALA A 74 -16.19 -0.14 10.87
CA ALA A 74 -15.44 0.93 10.24
C ALA A 74 -14.71 0.45 8.98
N LYS A 75 -14.71 1.28 7.95
CA LYS A 75 -13.90 1.11 6.74
C LYS A 75 -12.76 2.11 6.78
N HIS A 76 -11.54 1.60 6.84
CA HIS A 76 -10.33 2.41 6.83
C HIS A 76 -9.62 2.26 5.49
N ILE A 77 -9.27 3.40 4.87
CA ILE A 77 -8.45 3.44 3.67
C ILE A 77 -7.10 4.05 4.06
N PHE A 78 -6.04 3.27 3.92
CA PHE A 78 -4.67 3.68 4.19
C PHE A 78 -3.94 3.92 2.89
N ARG A 79 -3.27 5.07 2.76
CA ARG A 79 -2.22 5.24 1.76
C ARG A 79 -1.02 4.41 2.21
N VAL A 80 -0.61 3.40 1.46
CA VAL A 80 0.51 2.54 1.86
C VAL A 80 1.84 3.17 1.46
N ILE A 81 1.99 3.49 0.18
CA ILE A 81 3.24 4.03 -0.40
C ILE A 81 2.95 4.75 -1.73
N ARG A 82 3.68 5.83 -2.03
CA ARG A 82 3.59 6.57 -3.30
C ARG A 82 4.49 5.96 -4.36
N PHE A 83 4.23 6.29 -5.62
CA PHE A 83 5.08 5.92 -6.75
C PHE A 83 5.14 7.01 -7.83
N ARG A 84 6.24 7.03 -8.59
CA ARG A 84 6.45 7.88 -9.79
C ARG A 84 6.99 7.06 -10.94
#